data_AF-Q9I1H1-F1
#
_entry.id   AF-Q9I1H1-F1
#
_cell.length_a   1.000
_cell.length_b   1.000
_cell.length_c   1.000
_cell.angle_alpha   90.00
_cell.angle_beta   90.00
_cell.angle_gamma   90.00
#
_symmetry.space_group_name_H-M   'P 1'
#
loop_
_entity.id
_entity.type
_entity.pdbx_description
1 polymer ?
#
loop_
_entity_poly.entity_id
_entity_poly.type
_entity_poly.pdbx_seq_one_letter_code
_entity_poly.pdbx_strand_id
1 'polypeptide(L)'
;MERTAPSLTGRGFARPRNLSPRSSEALVRRPAAERDGLPLLIEAQAPGLSLADWIREQGQSLHDDLNLAGGLLLRGFEVDSAERFRAAAAAFAPQLLDYKERSSPRSQVSGEVYTSTEHPVDQPIFLHNEQSYTADWPLYIMFHCQVAPLEGGATPVAANRLVLRHLPDELLERFGRLGILYVRNYRAGLGLSWREAFQTDSRAEVEAFCAEHRIAHAWIGDEHLRTWQRRAAFQRHPYTGERLWFNHGMFFHATSLEPGLRDALLRSVAEEDLPYQTYYGDGSPIEAQTLATIRSAIDRETRRFDWRVGDVLILDNMLAQHGREPFRGPRRILTIMSTPYSSLAPADVPPTPPRLALGGAA
;
A
#
# COMPACT_ATOMS: atom_id res chain seq x y z
N MET A 1 3.83 77.16 -37.87
CA MET A 1 2.39 76.87 -38.04
C MET A 1 2.08 75.62 -37.25
N GLU A 2 1.48 75.82 -36.08
CA GLU A 2 1.05 74.80 -35.12
C GLU A 2 -0.05 73.90 -35.69
N ARG A 3 0.00 72.61 -35.34
CA ARG A 3 -1.20 71.81 -35.03
C ARG A 3 -0.85 70.84 -33.90
N THR A 4 -1.20 71.23 -32.68
CA THR A 4 -1.28 70.40 -31.49
C THR A 4 -2.59 69.59 -31.51
N ALA A 5 -2.51 68.31 -31.18
CA ALA A 5 -3.66 67.43 -30.97
C ALA A 5 -3.82 67.12 -29.45
N PRO A 6 -5.05 66.91 -28.96
CA PRO A 6 -5.38 67.08 -27.54
C PRO A 6 -5.15 65.83 -26.68
N SER A 7 -4.93 66.06 -25.39
CA SER A 7 -4.75 65.06 -24.35
C SER A 7 -6.03 64.28 -24.02
N LEU A 8 -5.95 62.96 -24.00
CA LEU A 8 -6.94 62.07 -23.40
C LEU A 8 -6.55 61.78 -21.95
N THR A 9 -7.07 62.58 -21.02
CA THR A 9 -7.16 62.23 -19.60
C THR A 9 -8.44 61.40 -19.41
N GLY A 10 -8.29 60.11 -19.06
CA GLY A 10 -9.46 59.25 -18.94
C GLY A 10 -9.20 57.89 -18.30
N ARG A 11 -9.65 57.79 -17.05
CA ARG A 11 -10.06 56.57 -16.33
C ARG A 11 -8.93 55.73 -15.72
N GLY A 12 -8.61 56.07 -14.48
CA GLY A 12 -7.90 55.18 -13.56
C GLY A 12 -8.67 53.88 -13.36
N PHE A 13 -7.97 52.76 -13.55
CA PHE A 13 -8.42 51.45 -13.10
C PHE A 13 -8.39 51.42 -11.57
N ALA A 14 -9.58 51.36 -10.96
CA ALA A 14 -9.71 51.01 -9.55
C ALA A 14 -9.19 49.58 -9.38
N ARG A 15 -8.08 49.41 -8.64
CA ARG A 15 -7.65 48.10 -8.14
C ARG A 15 -8.78 47.52 -7.29
N PRO A 16 -9.17 46.24 -7.47
CA PRO A 16 -10.15 45.62 -6.59
C PRO A 16 -9.62 45.69 -5.15
N ARG A 17 -10.40 46.32 -4.29
CA ARG A 17 -10.14 46.40 -2.84
C ARG A 17 -10.28 45.01 -2.24
N ASN A 18 -9.21 44.54 -1.59
CA ASN A 18 -9.19 43.50 -0.55
C ASN A 18 -10.19 42.35 -0.72
N LEU A 19 -9.87 41.39 -1.61
CA LEU A 19 -10.27 40.00 -1.37
C LEU A 19 -9.20 39.41 -0.44
N SER A 20 -9.46 39.42 0.87
CA SER A 20 -8.74 38.52 1.76
C SER A 20 -8.93 37.11 1.20
N PRO A 21 -7.86 36.30 0.98
CA PRO A 21 -8.04 34.93 0.56
C PRO A 21 -8.99 34.27 1.58
N ARG A 22 -10.16 33.81 1.12
CA ARG A 22 -11.03 32.98 1.95
C ARG A 22 -10.15 31.82 2.41
N SER A 23 -10.04 31.57 3.71
CA SER A 23 -9.29 30.40 4.18
C SER A 23 -9.86 29.18 3.45
N SER A 24 -8.98 28.29 3.02
CA SER A 24 -9.39 27.10 2.28
C SER A 24 -10.38 26.23 3.05
N GLU A 25 -10.48 26.41 4.38
CA GLU A 25 -11.51 25.81 5.24
C GLU A 25 -12.94 26.08 4.75
N ALA A 26 -13.22 27.28 4.21
CA ALA A 26 -14.55 27.58 3.66
C ALA A 26 -14.81 26.91 2.30
N LEU A 27 -13.77 26.39 1.65
CA LEU A 27 -13.82 25.77 0.32
C LEU A 27 -13.68 24.25 0.36
N VAL A 28 -13.52 23.65 1.54
CA VAL A 28 -13.34 22.20 1.70
C VAL A 28 -14.28 21.68 2.76
N ARG A 29 -15.07 20.67 2.40
CA ARG A 29 -15.87 19.89 3.35
C ARG A 29 -14.99 18.80 3.94
N ARG A 30 -14.64 18.97 5.22
CA ARG A 30 -13.86 18.02 6.02
C ARG A 30 -14.66 17.69 7.29
N PRO A 31 -15.45 16.60 7.31
CA PRO A 31 -16.10 16.13 8.52
C PRO A 31 -15.07 15.84 9.62
N ALA A 32 -15.49 15.89 10.89
CA ALA A 32 -14.61 15.47 11.98
C ALA A 32 -14.19 14.02 11.78
N ALA A 33 -12.89 13.72 11.90
CA ALA A 33 -12.40 12.36 11.79
C ALA A 33 -12.96 11.50 12.94
N GLU A 34 -13.59 10.38 12.58
CA GLU A 34 -14.03 9.38 13.53
C GLU A 34 -13.02 8.23 13.57
N ARG A 35 -12.82 7.65 14.76
CA ARG A 35 -12.04 6.42 14.88
C ARG A 35 -12.72 5.35 14.05
N ASP A 36 -11.93 4.66 13.23
CA ASP A 36 -12.40 3.60 12.34
C ASP A 36 -13.26 4.08 11.14
N GLY A 37 -13.32 5.39 10.89
CA GLY A 37 -14.03 6.01 9.75
C GLY A 37 -13.35 5.83 8.38
N LEU A 38 -12.81 4.66 8.09
CA LEU A 38 -11.94 4.38 6.94
C LEU A 38 -12.70 4.28 5.60
N PRO A 39 -12.37 5.08 4.56
CA PRO A 39 -11.58 6.31 4.59
C PRO A 39 -12.44 7.55 4.92
N LEU A 40 -11.83 8.55 5.56
CA LEU A 40 -12.45 9.87 5.76
C LEU A 40 -12.52 10.60 4.41
N LEU A 41 -13.73 10.91 3.96
CA LEU A 41 -13.96 11.65 2.73
C LEU A 41 -13.80 13.16 2.97
N ILE A 42 -12.86 13.78 2.24
CA ILE A 42 -12.58 15.22 2.27
C ILE A 42 -12.80 15.77 0.86
N GLU A 43 -13.71 16.73 0.72
CA GLU A 43 -14.21 17.18 -0.59
C GLU A 43 -13.97 18.67 -0.81
N ALA A 44 -13.21 19.01 -1.86
CA ALA A 44 -13.15 20.37 -2.35
C ALA A 44 -14.52 20.80 -2.91
N GLN A 45 -14.99 21.96 -2.47
CA GLN A 45 -16.28 22.56 -2.83
C GLN A 45 -16.15 23.62 -3.93
N ALA A 46 -14.92 23.89 -4.39
CA ALA A 46 -14.63 24.82 -5.48
C ALA A 46 -13.64 24.21 -6.48
N PRO A 47 -13.85 24.38 -7.80
CA PRO A 47 -12.93 23.88 -8.81
C PRO A 47 -11.59 24.63 -8.77
N GLY A 48 -10.52 23.95 -9.21
CA GLY A 48 -9.18 24.55 -9.30
C GLY A 48 -8.44 24.66 -7.96
N LEU A 49 -8.94 24.01 -6.89
CA LEU A 49 -8.24 23.98 -5.62
C LEU A 49 -7.04 23.02 -5.69
N SER A 50 -5.84 23.57 -5.56
CA SER A 50 -4.58 22.81 -5.52
C SER A 50 -4.53 21.92 -4.28
N LEU A 51 -4.47 20.59 -4.49
CA LEU A 51 -4.38 19.65 -3.38
C LEU A 51 -3.08 19.84 -2.59
N ALA A 52 -1.96 20.07 -3.28
CA ALA A 52 -0.66 20.22 -2.64
C ALA A 52 -0.61 21.46 -1.71
N ASP A 53 -1.19 22.58 -2.14
CA ASP A 53 -1.22 23.80 -1.32
C ASP A 53 -2.16 23.61 -0.13
N TRP A 54 -3.33 23.01 -0.36
CA TRP A 54 -4.27 22.70 0.72
C TRP A 54 -3.64 21.77 1.76
N ILE A 55 -2.95 20.70 1.36
CA ILE A 55 -2.25 19.80 2.29
C ILE A 55 -1.24 20.56 3.16
N ARG A 56 -0.44 21.47 2.55
CA ARG A 56 0.53 22.28 3.31
C ARG A 56 -0.15 23.21 4.31
N GLU A 57 -1.30 23.78 3.95
CA GLU A 57 -2.09 24.61 4.87
C GLU A 57 -2.65 23.81 6.05
N GLN A 58 -3.07 22.56 5.85
CA GLN A 58 -3.60 21.72 6.94
C GLN A 58 -2.51 21.19 7.88
N GLY A 59 -1.33 20.91 7.36
CA GLY A 59 -0.18 20.43 8.13
C GLY A 59 -0.50 19.23 9.03
N GLN A 60 -0.07 19.30 10.29
CA GLN A 60 -0.21 18.20 11.26
C GLN A 60 -1.66 17.75 11.47
N SER A 61 -2.65 18.64 11.35
CA SER A 61 -4.04 18.27 11.56
C SER A 61 -4.51 17.16 10.61
N LEU A 62 -3.96 17.08 9.39
CA LEU A 62 -4.32 16.06 8.42
C LEU A 62 -3.73 14.68 8.80
N HIS A 63 -2.56 14.67 9.44
CA HIS A 63 -1.98 13.46 10.02
C HIS A 63 -2.78 12.97 11.23
N ASP A 64 -3.33 13.89 12.04
CA ASP A 64 -4.18 13.54 13.18
C ASP A 64 -5.48 12.86 12.72
N ASP A 65 -6.10 13.38 11.65
CA ASP A 65 -7.23 12.72 10.99
C ASP A 65 -6.85 11.33 10.45
N LEU A 66 -5.69 11.22 9.79
CA LEU A 66 -5.21 9.94 9.26
C LEU A 66 -4.99 8.92 10.39
N ASN A 67 -4.42 9.33 11.53
CA ASN A 67 -4.21 8.46 12.69
C ASN A 67 -5.53 7.94 13.29
N LEU A 68 -6.61 8.72 13.21
CA LEU A 68 -7.95 8.32 13.66
C LEU A 68 -8.67 7.42 12.64
N ALA A 69 -8.72 7.84 11.37
CA ALA A 69 -9.50 7.18 10.33
C ALA A 69 -8.75 6.00 9.66
N GLY A 70 -7.42 6.01 9.64
CA GLY A 70 -6.56 5.06 8.93
C GLY A 70 -6.37 5.35 7.43
N GLY A 71 -7.23 6.18 6.84
CA GLY A 71 -7.15 6.57 5.43
C GLY A 71 -7.99 7.80 5.13
N LEU A 72 -7.58 8.57 4.12
CA LEU A 72 -8.22 9.81 3.66
C LEU A 72 -8.52 9.69 2.16
N LEU A 73 -9.76 9.95 1.76
CA LEU A 73 -10.15 10.07 0.37
C LEU A 73 -10.36 11.55 0.03
N LEU A 74 -9.44 12.12 -0.74
CA LEU A 74 -9.42 13.52 -1.16
C LEU A 74 -10.05 13.63 -2.54
N ARG A 75 -11.17 14.35 -2.64
CA ARG A 75 -12.01 14.40 -3.84
C ARG A 75 -12.33 15.83 -4.28
N GLY A 76 -12.37 16.04 -5.59
CA GLY A 76 -12.72 17.33 -6.19
C GLY A 76 -11.57 18.35 -6.27
N PHE A 77 -10.37 17.99 -5.80
CA PHE A 77 -9.16 18.81 -5.94
C PHE A 77 -8.59 18.73 -7.36
N GLU A 78 -7.77 19.71 -7.74
CA GLU A 78 -7.13 19.77 -9.05
C GLU A 78 -5.88 18.87 -9.10
N VAL A 79 -6.11 17.58 -9.39
CA VAL A 79 -5.05 16.57 -9.60
C VAL A 79 -5.30 15.87 -10.93
N ASP A 80 -4.74 16.40 -12.02
CA ASP A 80 -4.95 15.93 -13.39
C ASP A 80 -3.67 15.33 -14.03
N SER A 81 -2.57 15.28 -13.29
CA SER A 81 -1.27 14.81 -13.79
C SER A 81 -0.46 14.07 -12.72
N ALA A 82 0.50 13.25 -13.16
CA ALA A 82 1.43 12.55 -12.27
C ALA A 82 2.28 13.55 -11.46
N GLU A 83 2.64 14.68 -12.05
CA GLU A 83 3.42 15.75 -11.41
C GLU A 83 2.63 16.41 -10.27
N ARG A 84 1.34 16.70 -10.47
CA ARG A 84 0.48 17.26 -9.41
C ARG A 84 0.19 16.24 -8.32
N PHE A 85 0.01 14.96 -8.68
CA PHE A 85 -0.10 13.89 -7.70
C PHE A 85 1.17 13.76 -6.86
N ARG A 86 2.36 13.77 -7.49
CA ARG A 86 3.66 13.77 -6.79
C ARG A 86 3.81 14.99 -5.89
N ALA A 87 3.39 16.18 -6.34
CA ALA A 87 3.44 17.40 -5.53
C ALA A 87 2.55 17.31 -4.28
N ALA A 88 1.35 16.73 -4.39
CA ALA A 88 0.47 16.47 -3.26
C ALA A 88 1.07 15.44 -2.30
N ALA A 89 1.65 14.35 -2.82
CA ALA A 89 2.30 13.34 -2.00
C ALA A 89 3.51 13.90 -1.23
N ALA A 90 4.36 14.67 -1.89
CA ALA A 90 5.50 15.33 -1.27
C ALA A 90 5.08 16.39 -0.24
N ALA A 91 3.93 17.06 -0.44
CA ALA A 91 3.37 17.98 0.53
C ALA A 91 2.87 17.26 1.80
N PHE A 92 2.34 16.04 1.66
CA PHE A 92 1.86 15.23 2.79
C PHE A 92 3.00 14.52 3.53
N ALA A 93 3.91 13.88 2.78
CA ALA A 93 5.01 13.10 3.32
C ALA A 93 6.26 13.29 2.43
N PRO A 94 7.19 14.18 2.80
CA PRO A 94 8.30 14.58 1.94
C PRO A 94 9.29 13.46 1.56
N GLN A 95 9.38 12.39 2.37
CA GLN A 95 10.31 11.28 2.16
C GLN A 95 9.74 10.25 1.18
N LEU A 96 9.69 10.58 -0.11
CA LEU A 96 9.21 9.65 -1.15
C LEU A 96 10.18 8.49 -1.37
N LEU A 97 9.65 7.32 -1.75
CA LEU A 97 10.41 6.07 -1.84
C LEU A 97 10.45 5.48 -3.26
N ASP A 98 11.61 4.92 -3.61
CA ASP A 98 11.77 4.05 -4.76
C ASP A 98 11.24 2.64 -4.48
N TYR A 99 10.72 1.97 -5.51
CA TYR A 99 10.17 0.61 -5.36
C TYR A 99 11.26 -0.48 -5.45
N LYS A 100 11.70 -0.95 -4.28
CA LYS A 100 12.69 -2.03 -4.07
C LYS A 100 12.04 -3.32 -3.53
N GLU A 101 12.77 -4.43 -3.54
CA GLU A 101 12.34 -5.78 -3.10
C GLU A 101 10.95 -6.16 -3.65
N ARG A 102 10.79 -6.09 -4.97
CA ARG A 102 9.47 -6.12 -5.62
C ARG A 102 8.73 -7.44 -5.35
N SER A 103 7.44 -7.34 -5.05
CA SER A 103 6.52 -8.48 -4.98
C SER A 103 5.66 -8.62 -6.23
N SER A 104 5.48 -7.54 -6.98
CA SER A 104 4.61 -7.51 -8.15
C SER A 104 5.15 -6.58 -9.24
N PRO A 105 4.82 -6.84 -10.51
CA PRO A 105 5.18 -5.95 -11.60
C PRO A 105 4.43 -4.60 -11.49
N ARG A 106 5.19 -3.52 -11.65
CA ARG A 106 4.73 -2.13 -11.70
C ARG A 106 5.62 -1.37 -12.69
N SER A 107 5.03 -0.41 -13.38
CA SER A 107 5.73 0.44 -14.34
C SER A 107 5.96 1.84 -13.75
N GLN A 108 7.21 2.33 -13.79
CA GLN A 108 7.52 3.69 -13.37
C GLN A 108 6.98 4.69 -14.42
N VAL A 109 6.25 5.71 -13.95
CA VAL A 109 5.66 6.75 -14.82
C VAL A 109 6.57 7.96 -14.85
N SER A 110 6.90 8.52 -13.69
CA SER A 110 7.81 9.65 -13.52
C SER A 110 8.24 9.75 -12.06
N GLY A 111 9.54 9.99 -11.78
CA GLY A 111 10.05 10.03 -10.41
C GLY A 111 9.60 8.81 -9.58
N GLU A 112 9.05 9.04 -8.41
CA GLU A 112 8.55 8.03 -7.46
C GLU A 112 7.08 7.63 -7.74
N VAL A 113 6.54 8.01 -8.90
CA VAL A 113 5.19 7.66 -9.34
C VAL A 113 5.21 6.38 -10.15
N TYR A 114 4.48 5.37 -9.70
CA TYR A 114 4.36 4.07 -10.34
C TYR A 114 2.91 3.79 -10.74
N THR A 115 2.68 2.88 -11.68
CA THR A 115 1.36 2.26 -11.86
C THR A 115 1.05 1.35 -10.67
N SER A 116 -0.23 1.24 -10.30
CA SER A 116 -0.67 0.19 -9.38
C SER A 116 -0.39 -1.20 -9.97
N THR A 117 -0.26 -2.21 -9.11
CA THR A 117 0.05 -3.60 -9.47
C THR A 117 -0.65 -4.10 -10.73
N GLU A 118 0.14 -4.62 -11.68
CA GLU A 118 -0.32 -5.25 -12.90
C GLU A 118 -0.76 -6.70 -12.62
N HIS A 119 -2.06 -6.97 -12.72
CA HIS A 119 -2.67 -8.27 -12.43
C HIS A 119 -3.92 -8.43 -13.31
N PRO A 120 -4.25 -9.64 -13.85
CA PRO A 120 -5.46 -9.89 -14.65
C PRO A 120 -6.69 -9.14 -14.16
N VAL A 121 -7.34 -8.40 -15.05
CA VAL A 121 -8.37 -7.41 -14.68
C VAL A 121 -9.65 -8.05 -14.12
N ASP A 122 -9.89 -9.31 -14.45
CA ASP A 122 -11.00 -10.15 -14.01
C ASP A 122 -10.76 -10.78 -12.61
N GLN A 123 -9.56 -10.65 -12.05
CA GLN A 123 -9.19 -11.24 -10.76
C GLN A 123 -9.07 -10.17 -9.66
N PRO A 124 -9.47 -10.49 -8.42
CA PRO A 124 -9.24 -9.61 -7.29
C PRO A 124 -7.76 -9.61 -6.88
N ILE A 125 -7.28 -8.50 -6.34
CA ILE A 125 -6.06 -8.48 -5.51
C ILE A 125 -6.52 -8.52 -4.06
N PHE A 126 -6.16 -9.58 -3.34
CA PHE A 126 -6.55 -9.76 -1.93
C PHE A 126 -6.01 -8.62 -1.04
N LEU A 127 -6.73 -8.30 0.04
CA LEU A 127 -6.35 -7.20 0.93
C LEU A 127 -4.98 -7.48 1.59
N HIS A 128 -4.10 -6.49 1.55
CA HIS A 128 -2.77 -6.57 2.11
C HIS A 128 -2.27 -5.20 2.56
N ASN A 129 -1.18 -5.20 3.31
CA ASN A 129 -0.40 -4.01 3.60
C ASN A 129 0.83 -4.01 2.68
N GLU A 130 1.16 -2.85 2.11
CA GLU A 130 2.26 -2.71 1.16
C GLU A 130 3.58 -3.07 1.85
N GLN A 131 4.36 -3.97 1.25
CA GLN A 131 5.66 -4.42 1.76
C GLN A 131 5.65 -4.96 3.21
N SER A 132 4.51 -5.38 3.78
CA SER A 132 4.48 -5.91 5.16
C SER A 132 5.15 -7.27 5.37
N TYR A 133 5.81 -7.81 4.34
CA TYR A 133 6.69 -8.98 4.43
C TYR A 133 8.15 -8.61 4.67
N THR A 134 8.54 -7.36 4.38
CA THR A 134 9.91 -6.86 4.50
C THR A 134 10.24 -6.46 5.94
N ALA A 135 11.49 -6.10 6.15
CA ALA A 135 11.98 -5.46 7.37
C ALA A 135 11.57 -3.98 7.47
N ASP A 136 11.48 -3.33 6.30
CA ASP A 136 11.31 -1.91 6.12
C ASP A 136 10.17 -1.66 5.14
N TRP A 137 9.15 -0.93 5.56
CA TRP A 137 7.94 -0.69 4.77
C TRP A 137 7.64 0.81 4.68
N PRO A 138 6.84 1.25 3.69
CA PRO A 138 6.35 2.61 3.64
C PRO A 138 5.30 2.78 4.72
N LEU A 139 5.41 3.83 5.53
CA LEU A 139 4.37 4.16 6.50
C LEU A 139 3.11 4.69 5.80
N TYR A 140 3.28 5.39 4.68
CA TYR A 140 2.17 5.88 3.87
C TYR A 140 2.24 5.37 2.43
N ILE A 141 1.08 4.97 1.93
CA ILE A 141 0.85 4.66 0.52
C ILE A 141 -0.29 5.54 0.00
N MET A 142 -0.11 6.09 -1.19
CA MET A 142 -1.06 7.00 -1.81
C MET A 142 -1.43 6.51 -3.20
N PHE A 143 -2.70 6.63 -3.55
CA PHE A 143 -3.23 6.25 -4.86
C PHE A 143 -3.92 7.44 -5.51
N HIS A 144 -3.81 7.56 -6.84
CA HIS A 144 -4.48 8.59 -7.62
C HIS A 144 -5.22 7.99 -8.82
N CYS A 145 -6.50 8.32 -8.96
CA CYS A 145 -7.30 7.89 -10.10
C CYS A 145 -7.11 8.81 -11.31
N GLN A 146 -6.23 8.38 -12.23
CA GLN A 146 -6.03 9.04 -13.51
C GLN A 146 -7.11 8.65 -14.53
N VAL A 147 -7.52 7.37 -14.55
CA VAL A 147 -8.63 6.87 -15.38
C VAL A 147 -9.49 5.94 -14.53
N ALA A 148 -10.75 6.34 -14.33
CA ALA A 148 -11.72 5.54 -13.58
C ALA A 148 -12.21 4.35 -14.43
N PRO A 149 -12.40 3.16 -13.81
CA PRO A 149 -12.96 1.99 -14.49
C PRO A 149 -14.41 2.23 -14.95
N LEU A 150 -14.87 1.49 -15.96
CA LEU A 150 -16.27 1.53 -16.40
C LEU A 150 -17.19 0.78 -15.42
N GLU A 151 -16.73 -0.38 -14.94
CA GLU A 151 -17.42 -1.22 -13.95
C GLU A 151 -16.38 -1.80 -12.99
N GLY A 152 -16.71 -1.88 -11.69
CA GLY A 152 -15.85 -2.47 -10.65
C GLY A 152 -14.57 -1.67 -10.38
N GLY A 153 -13.48 -2.36 -10.05
CA GLY A 153 -12.13 -1.78 -9.98
C GLY A 153 -11.87 -0.85 -8.81
N ALA A 154 -12.76 -0.86 -7.82
CA ALA A 154 -12.54 -0.18 -6.55
C ALA A 154 -11.24 -0.69 -5.88
N THR A 155 -10.69 0.17 -5.02
CA THR A 155 -9.62 -0.20 -4.10
C THR A 155 -10.27 -0.45 -2.73
N PRO A 156 -10.72 -1.67 -2.41
CA PRO A 156 -11.28 -1.97 -1.10
C PRO A 156 -10.20 -1.75 -0.03
N VAL A 157 -10.63 -1.31 1.15
CA VAL A 157 -9.77 -1.04 2.30
C VAL A 157 -10.34 -1.67 3.57
N ALA A 158 -9.49 -2.10 4.50
CA ALA A 158 -9.91 -2.65 5.79
C ALA A 158 -9.03 -2.16 6.94
N ALA A 159 -9.63 -1.85 8.09
CA ALA A 159 -8.93 -1.30 9.23
C ALA A 159 -8.27 -2.42 10.07
N ASN A 160 -6.93 -2.47 10.08
CA ASN A 160 -6.16 -3.50 10.78
C ASN A 160 -6.44 -3.57 12.28
N ARG A 161 -6.78 -2.43 12.90
CA ARG A 161 -7.15 -2.38 14.32
C ARG A 161 -8.49 -3.05 14.60
N LEU A 162 -9.44 -3.00 13.64
CA LEU A 162 -10.72 -3.70 13.75
C LEU A 162 -10.60 -5.17 13.39
N VAL A 163 -9.83 -5.50 12.33
CA VAL A 163 -9.52 -6.90 11.99
C VAL A 163 -8.96 -7.63 13.21
N LEU A 164 -7.99 -7.03 13.91
CA LEU A 164 -7.40 -7.59 15.12
C LEU A 164 -8.45 -7.89 16.21
N ARG A 165 -9.47 -7.03 16.38
CA ARG A 165 -10.53 -7.20 17.40
C ARG A 165 -11.47 -8.37 17.12
N HIS A 166 -11.57 -8.83 15.87
CA HIS A 166 -12.41 -9.97 15.49
C HIS A 166 -11.69 -11.31 15.57
N LEU A 167 -10.37 -11.32 15.78
CA LEU A 167 -9.59 -12.54 15.84
C LEU A 167 -9.65 -13.15 17.26
N PRO A 168 -9.86 -14.47 17.40
CA PRO A 168 -9.86 -15.14 18.70
C PRO A 168 -8.49 -15.06 19.40
N ASP A 169 -8.50 -15.00 20.74
CA ASP A 169 -7.27 -14.89 21.55
C ASP A 169 -6.28 -16.02 21.27
N GLU A 170 -6.74 -17.26 21.11
CA GLU A 170 -5.88 -18.41 20.80
C GLU A 170 -5.08 -18.21 19.50
N LEU A 171 -5.71 -17.64 18.46
CA LEU A 171 -5.05 -17.31 17.21
C LEU A 171 -4.03 -16.19 17.44
N LEU A 172 -4.41 -15.15 18.19
CA LEU A 172 -3.54 -14.03 18.50
C LEU A 172 -2.29 -14.44 19.29
N GLU A 173 -2.45 -15.36 20.25
CA GLU A 173 -1.36 -15.95 21.04
C GLU A 173 -0.44 -16.80 20.18
N ARG A 174 -1.02 -17.68 19.34
CA ARG A 174 -0.24 -18.55 18.45
C ARG A 174 0.60 -17.75 17.46
N PHE A 175 0.00 -16.80 16.75
CA PHE A 175 0.74 -15.91 15.86
C PHE A 175 1.69 -14.98 16.61
N GLY A 176 1.40 -14.61 17.86
CA GLY A 176 2.27 -13.78 18.68
C GLY A 176 3.55 -14.51 19.07
N ARG A 177 3.41 -15.79 19.45
CA ARG A 177 4.53 -16.67 19.83
C ARG A 177 5.34 -17.14 18.63
N LEU A 178 4.68 -17.54 17.55
CA LEU A 178 5.35 -18.14 16.39
C LEU A 178 5.80 -17.09 15.38
N GLY A 179 5.05 -16.01 15.18
CA GLY A 179 5.20 -15.13 14.03
C GLY A 179 4.73 -15.79 12.74
N ILE A 180 5.14 -15.22 11.61
CA ILE A 180 4.79 -15.67 10.26
C ILE A 180 6.08 -15.97 9.50
N LEU A 181 6.07 -17.04 8.71
CA LEU A 181 7.13 -17.38 7.78
C LEU A 181 6.65 -17.17 6.35
N TYR A 182 7.34 -16.32 5.61
CA TYR A 182 7.15 -16.18 4.16
C TYR A 182 8.21 -17.01 3.44
N VAL A 183 7.76 -17.90 2.55
CA VAL A 183 8.61 -18.64 1.62
C VAL A 183 8.35 -18.09 0.24
N ARG A 184 9.39 -17.62 -0.44
CA ARG A 184 9.29 -17.08 -1.80
C ARG A 184 10.25 -17.82 -2.72
N ASN A 185 9.77 -18.15 -3.91
CA ASN A 185 10.58 -18.69 -4.99
C ASN A 185 10.64 -17.66 -6.11
N TYR A 186 11.87 -17.27 -6.46
CA TYR A 186 12.12 -16.36 -7.56
C TYR A 186 12.64 -17.17 -8.74
N ARG A 187 11.76 -17.40 -9.72
CA ARG A 187 12.02 -18.27 -10.86
C ARG A 187 11.34 -17.69 -12.10
N ALA A 188 12.12 -17.50 -13.17
CA ALA A 188 11.58 -17.03 -14.43
C ALA A 188 10.42 -17.93 -14.92
N GLY A 189 9.30 -17.32 -15.32
CA GLY A 189 8.10 -18.01 -15.78
C GLY A 189 7.15 -18.50 -14.66
N LEU A 190 7.56 -18.40 -13.39
CA LEU A 190 6.73 -18.76 -12.24
C LEU A 190 6.85 -17.66 -11.17
N GLY A 191 6.26 -16.50 -11.46
CA GLY A 191 6.40 -15.28 -10.66
C GLY A 191 7.53 -14.37 -11.17
N LEU A 192 8.07 -13.53 -10.28
CA LEU A 192 9.22 -12.69 -10.58
C LEU A 192 10.51 -13.50 -10.52
N SER A 193 11.45 -13.24 -11.45
CA SER A 193 12.83 -13.70 -11.30
C SER A 193 13.54 -12.92 -10.18
N TRP A 194 14.65 -13.47 -9.69
CA TRP A 194 15.42 -12.78 -8.64
C TRP A 194 16.06 -11.49 -9.18
N ARG A 195 16.43 -11.47 -10.47
CA ARG A 195 16.94 -10.26 -11.13
C ARG A 195 15.92 -9.14 -11.18
N GLU A 196 14.66 -9.46 -11.47
CA GLU A 196 13.58 -8.48 -11.46
C GLU A 196 13.25 -8.00 -10.03
N ALA A 197 13.25 -8.92 -9.06
CA ALA A 197 12.89 -8.62 -7.68
C ALA A 197 13.95 -7.77 -6.94
N PHE A 198 15.23 -8.11 -7.13
CA PHE A 198 16.37 -7.45 -6.49
C PHE A 198 17.07 -6.42 -7.38
N GLN A 199 16.68 -6.32 -8.66
CA GLN A 199 17.16 -5.33 -9.63
C GLN A 199 18.69 -5.39 -9.82
N THR A 200 19.25 -6.60 -9.83
CA THR A 200 20.70 -6.87 -9.98
C THR A 200 20.94 -8.20 -10.70
N ASP A 201 22.11 -8.33 -11.33
CA ASP A 201 22.64 -9.56 -11.91
C ASP A 201 23.68 -10.26 -11.01
N SER A 202 23.93 -9.72 -9.81
CA SER A 202 24.97 -10.22 -8.90
C SER A 202 24.37 -11.05 -7.76
N ARG A 203 24.70 -12.35 -7.72
CA ARG A 203 24.33 -13.20 -6.56
C ARG A 203 24.89 -12.67 -5.26
N ALA A 204 26.12 -12.14 -5.27
CA ALA A 204 26.77 -11.59 -4.09
C ALA A 204 26.00 -10.38 -3.53
N GLU A 205 25.41 -9.53 -4.39
CA GLU A 205 24.57 -8.42 -3.95
C GLU A 205 23.26 -8.91 -3.32
N VAL A 206 22.64 -9.96 -3.89
CA VAL A 206 21.45 -10.58 -3.31
C VAL A 206 21.75 -11.23 -1.96
N GLU A 207 22.89 -11.92 -1.83
CA GLU A 207 23.34 -12.55 -0.59
C GLU A 207 23.63 -11.50 0.50
N ALA A 208 24.26 -10.38 0.13
CA ALA A 208 24.51 -9.26 1.03
C ALA A 208 23.19 -8.62 1.50
N PHE A 209 22.25 -8.36 0.58
CA PHE A 209 20.91 -7.87 0.90
C PHE A 209 20.20 -8.84 1.86
N CYS A 210 20.27 -10.15 1.58
CA CYS A 210 19.66 -11.15 2.44
C CYS A 210 20.26 -11.14 3.86
N ALA A 211 21.58 -10.99 3.99
CA ALA A 211 22.25 -10.89 5.28
C ALA A 211 21.81 -9.64 6.06
N GLU A 212 21.74 -8.48 5.39
CA GLU A 212 21.32 -7.20 5.97
C GLU A 212 19.88 -7.26 6.50
N HIS A 213 18.95 -7.81 5.70
CA HIS A 213 17.51 -7.85 6.02
C HIS A 213 17.06 -9.14 6.74
N ARG A 214 18.01 -9.94 7.25
CA ARG A 214 17.77 -11.20 8.00
C ARG A 214 16.89 -12.21 7.23
N ILE A 215 17.21 -12.38 5.95
CA ILE A 215 16.54 -13.30 5.02
C ILE A 215 17.43 -14.53 4.85
N ALA A 216 16.91 -15.71 5.19
CA ALA A 216 17.59 -16.95 4.82
C ALA A 216 17.33 -17.23 3.34
N HIS A 217 18.32 -17.77 2.65
CA HIS A 217 18.24 -18.00 1.21
C HIS A 217 18.96 -19.29 0.81
N ALA A 218 18.54 -19.83 -0.33
CA ALA A 218 19.21 -20.94 -0.99
C ALA A 218 19.08 -20.80 -2.51
N TRP A 219 20.19 -20.97 -3.22
CA TRP A 219 20.21 -21.13 -4.67
C TRP A 219 19.86 -22.60 -4.99
N ILE A 220 18.64 -22.83 -5.44
CA ILE A 220 18.15 -24.18 -5.82
C ILE A 220 18.66 -24.56 -7.22
N GLY A 221 18.86 -23.56 -8.07
CA GLY A 221 19.49 -23.66 -9.38
C GLY A 221 19.93 -22.28 -9.86
N ASP A 222 20.45 -22.19 -11.09
CA ASP A 222 21.07 -20.95 -11.52
C ASP A 222 20.11 -19.75 -11.63
N GLU A 223 18.87 -20.07 -11.97
CA GLU A 223 17.76 -19.14 -12.18
C GLU A 223 16.65 -19.31 -11.14
N HIS A 224 16.95 -19.97 -10.01
CA HIS A 224 15.99 -20.25 -8.95
C HIS A 224 16.59 -19.97 -7.58
N LEU A 225 16.18 -18.84 -7.01
CA LEU A 225 16.43 -18.45 -5.63
C LEU A 225 15.21 -18.77 -4.78
N ARG A 226 15.41 -19.43 -3.64
CA ARG A 226 14.39 -19.58 -2.60
C ARG A 226 14.79 -18.77 -1.38
N THR A 227 13.84 -18.03 -0.81
CA THR A 227 14.05 -17.26 0.43
C THR A 227 13.02 -17.61 1.49
N TRP A 228 13.46 -17.56 2.74
CA TRP A 228 12.63 -17.67 3.93
C TRP A 228 12.76 -16.37 4.72
N GLN A 229 11.63 -15.81 5.12
CA GLN A 229 11.59 -14.57 5.90
C GLN A 229 10.63 -14.75 7.07
N ARG A 230 11.17 -14.85 8.28
CA ARG A 230 10.33 -14.83 9.49
C ARG A 230 10.07 -13.38 9.90
N ARG A 231 8.81 -13.05 10.21
CA ARG A 231 8.40 -11.72 10.68
C ARG A 231 7.40 -11.84 11.83
N ALA A 232 7.28 -10.78 12.62
CA ALA A 232 6.20 -10.66 13.59
C ALA A 232 4.84 -10.63 12.87
N ALA A 233 3.82 -11.24 13.47
CA ALA A 233 2.46 -11.18 12.93
C ALA A 233 1.76 -9.85 13.23
N PHE A 234 2.28 -9.11 14.21
CA PHE A 234 1.72 -7.85 14.71
C PHE A 234 2.81 -6.80 14.79
N GLN A 235 2.42 -5.55 14.55
CA GLN A 235 3.28 -4.40 14.77
C GLN A 235 2.62 -3.38 15.69
N ARG A 236 3.43 -2.55 16.34
CA ARG A 236 2.95 -1.38 17.07
C ARG A 236 3.08 -0.15 16.21
N HIS A 237 1.99 0.59 16.07
CA HIS A 237 1.99 1.82 15.29
C HIS A 237 2.83 2.91 15.97
N PRO A 238 3.77 3.59 15.26
CA PRO A 238 4.64 4.58 15.89
C PRO A 238 3.92 5.79 16.48
N TYR A 239 2.75 6.19 15.93
CA TYR A 239 2.04 7.38 16.38
C TYR A 239 0.86 7.09 17.31
N THR A 240 0.13 5.99 17.10
CA THR A 240 -1.03 5.64 17.95
C THR A 240 -0.69 4.66 19.06
N GLY A 241 0.48 3.99 19.01
CA GLY A 241 0.90 2.97 19.98
C GLY A 241 0.10 1.66 19.91
N GLU A 242 -0.90 1.58 19.03
CA GLU A 242 -1.78 0.43 18.90
C GLU A 242 -1.05 -0.78 18.34
N ARG A 243 -1.36 -1.97 18.88
CA ARG A 243 -0.99 -3.24 18.25
C ARG A 243 -1.94 -3.47 17.06
N LEU A 244 -1.39 -3.84 15.91
CA LEU A 244 -2.13 -3.97 14.64
C LEU A 244 -1.89 -5.33 14.00
N TRP A 245 -2.90 -5.83 13.28
CA TRP A 245 -2.75 -6.94 12.34
C TRP A 245 -2.01 -6.47 11.08
N PHE A 246 -0.72 -6.14 11.21
CA PHE A 246 0.11 -5.70 10.08
C PHE A 246 1.04 -6.83 9.66
N ASN A 247 0.65 -7.55 8.61
CA ASN A 247 1.43 -8.61 8.01
C ASN A 247 0.94 -8.92 6.59
N HIS A 248 1.71 -9.74 5.88
CA HIS A 248 1.42 -10.17 4.51
C HIS A 248 0.90 -11.61 4.43
N GLY A 249 0.57 -12.22 5.58
CA GLY A 249 0.38 -13.65 5.73
C GLY A 249 -0.71 -14.19 4.82
N MET A 250 -1.88 -13.57 4.85
CA MET A 250 -2.99 -13.98 4.01
C MET A 250 -2.71 -13.76 2.53
N PHE A 251 -2.10 -12.63 2.16
CA PHE A 251 -1.87 -12.28 0.76
C PHE A 251 -0.94 -13.26 0.04
N PHE A 252 0.15 -13.68 0.70
CA PHE A 252 1.07 -14.70 0.16
C PHE A 252 0.64 -16.14 0.39
N HIS A 253 -0.46 -16.38 1.11
CA HIS A 253 -0.95 -17.74 1.25
C HIS A 253 -1.63 -18.20 -0.05
N ALA A 254 -1.34 -19.42 -0.52
CA ALA A 254 -1.85 -19.96 -1.78
C ALA A 254 -3.40 -19.91 -1.90
N THR A 255 -4.11 -19.91 -0.78
CA THR A 255 -5.58 -19.79 -0.76
C THR A 255 -6.11 -18.41 -1.11
N SER A 256 -5.26 -17.39 -1.27
CA SER A 256 -5.64 -16.04 -1.74
C SER A 256 -5.61 -15.90 -3.26
N LEU A 257 -5.05 -16.89 -3.97
CA LEU A 257 -5.13 -16.99 -5.41
C LEU A 257 -6.56 -17.35 -5.82
N GLU A 258 -6.94 -16.95 -7.04
CA GLU A 258 -8.16 -17.46 -7.69
C GLU A 258 -8.13 -19.00 -7.69
N PRO A 259 -9.21 -19.70 -7.30
CA PRO A 259 -9.22 -21.14 -7.14
C PRO A 259 -8.69 -21.93 -8.34
N GLY A 260 -9.07 -21.57 -9.57
CA GLY A 260 -8.58 -22.20 -10.79
C GLY A 260 -7.06 -22.05 -10.97
N LEU A 261 -6.53 -20.85 -10.76
CA LEU A 261 -5.09 -20.58 -10.77
C LEU A 261 -4.34 -21.35 -9.67
N ARG A 262 -4.84 -21.32 -8.44
CA ARG A 262 -4.29 -22.06 -7.31
C ARG A 262 -4.17 -23.55 -7.63
N ASP A 263 -5.27 -24.14 -8.10
CA ASP A 263 -5.35 -25.57 -8.36
C ASP A 263 -4.46 -25.96 -9.55
N ALA A 264 -4.30 -25.08 -10.54
CA ALA A 264 -3.34 -25.28 -11.62
C ALA A 264 -1.89 -25.27 -11.11
N LEU A 265 -1.52 -24.30 -10.28
CA LEU A 265 -0.17 -24.21 -9.70
C LEU A 265 0.18 -25.42 -8.83
N LEU A 266 -0.73 -25.81 -7.92
CA LEU A 266 -0.54 -26.97 -7.04
C LEU A 266 -0.47 -28.32 -7.78
N ARG A 267 -0.97 -28.40 -9.03
CA ARG A 267 -0.77 -29.57 -9.90
C ARG A 267 0.57 -29.54 -10.63
N SER A 268 1.16 -28.36 -10.83
CA SER A 268 2.37 -28.18 -11.63
C SER A 268 3.65 -28.21 -10.81
N VAL A 269 3.61 -27.78 -9.55
CA VAL A 269 4.77 -27.72 -8.66
C VAL A 269 4.42 -28.20 -7.25
N ALA A 270 5.43 -28.62 -6.48
CA ALA A 270 5.26 -28.84 -5.05
C ALA A 270 4.87 -27.53 -4.33
N GLU A 271 4.20 -27.60 -3.19
CA GLU A 271 3.74 -26.42 -2.46
C GLU A 271 4.90 -25.47 -2.10
N GLU A 272 6.03 -26.03 -1.70
CA GLU A 272 7.26 -25.30 -1.38
C GLU A 272 7.92 -24.60 -2.59
N ASP A 273 7.51 -24.94 -3.82
CA ASP A 273 7.97 -24.37 -5.08
C ASP A 273 6.99 -23.32 -5.65
N LEU A 274 5.89 -23.04 -4.96
CA LEU A 274 5.00 -21.94 -5.32
C LEU A 274 5.77 -20.59 -5.31
N PRO A 275 5.39 -19.62 -6.16
CA PRO A 275 6.04 -18.29 -6.18
C PRO A 275 6.13 -17.65 -4.78
N TYR A 276 5.10 -17.86 -3.97
CA TYR A 276 5.02 -17.47 -2.58
C TYR A 276 4.10 -18.42 -1.81
N GLN A 277 4.41 -18.63 -0.54
CA GLN A 277 3.58 -19.35 0.42
C GLN A 277 3.85 -18.85 1.85
N THR A 278 2.83 -18.94 2.70
CA THR A 278 2.89 -18.50 4.10
C THR A 278 2.70 -19.68 5.05
N TYR A 279 3.50 -19.72 6.11
CA TYR A 279 3.40 -20.69 7.21
C TYR A 279 3.36 -19.96 8.56
N TYR A 280 3.08 -20.69 9.64
CA TYR A 280 3.49 -20.23 10.95
C TYR A 280 5.01 -20.06 11.00
N GLY A 281 5.51 -19.20 11.89
CA GLY A 281 6.94 -18.88 11.94
C GLY A 281 7.88 -20.05 12.28
N ASP A 282 7.36 -21.19 12.72
CA ASP A 282 8.10 -22.45 12.89
C ASP A 282 8.11 -23.35 11.64
N GLY A 283 7.43 -22.94 10.57
CA GLY A 283 7.29 -23.71 9.33
C GLY A 283 6.08 -24.64 9.29
N SER A 284 5.28 -24.73 10.36
CA SER A 284 4.05 -25.52 10.35
C SER A 284 2.95 -24.88 9.47
N PRO A 285 2.12 -25.67 8.77
CA PRO A 285 1.03 -25.16 7.94
C PRO A 285 -0.02 -24.42 8.79
N ILE A 286 -0.66 -23.41 8.19
CA ILE A 286 -1.77 -22.70 8.81
C ILE A 286 -3.05 -23.47 8.49
N GLU A 287 -3.83 -23.83 9.52
CA GLU A 287 -5.04 -24.64 9.34
C GLU A 287 -6.09 -23.89 8.52
N ALA A 288 -6.85 -24.63 7.69
CA ALA A 288 -7.90 -24.05 6.84
C ALA A 288 -8.93 -23.23 7.64
N GLN A 289 -9.28 -23.69 8.84
CA GLN A 289 -10.19 -22.97 9.74
C GLN A 289 -9.58 -21.65 10.23
N THR A 290 -8.29 -21.63 10.56
CA THR A 290 -7.56 -20.41 10.95
C THR A 290 -7.60 -19.39 9.80
N LEU A 291 -7.29 -19.82 8.58
CA LEU A 291 -7.33 -18.97 7.38
C LEU A 291 -8.74 -18.42 7.12
N ALA A 292 -9.78 -19.26 7.27
CA ALA A 292 -11.17 -18.84 7.11
C ALA A 292 -11.61 -17.80 8.14
N THR A 293 -11.21 -17.97 9.41
CA THR A 293 -11.46 -17.00 10.48
C THR A 293 -10.81 -15.65 10.17
N ILE A 294 -9.56 -15.64 9.70
CA ILE A 294 -8.86 -14.38 9.34
C ILE A 294 -9.55 -13.70 8.14
N ARG A 295 -9.92 -14.46 7.10
CA ARG A 295 -10.68 -13.90 5.96
C ARG A 295 -11.99 -13.28 6.41
N SER A 296 -12.75 -13.98 7.25
CA SER A 296 -14.02 -13.45 7.77
C SER A 296 -13.84 -12.15 8.57
N ALA A 297 -12.75 -12.03 9.34
CA ALA A 297 -12.43 -10.80 10.05
C ALA A 297 -12.08 -9.63 9.11
N ILE A 298 -11.32 -9.90 8.04
CA ILE A 298 -10.99 -8.92 6.99
C ILE A 298 -12.24 -8.50 6.22
N ASP A 299 -13.06 -9.46 5.78
CA ASP A 299 -14.27 -9.20 4.98
C ASP A 299 -15.27 -8.35 5.76
N ARG A 300 -15.44 -8.61 7.07
CA ARG A 300 -16.31 -7.82 7.96
C ARG A 300 -15.93 -6.35 8.01
N GLU A 301 -14.63 -6.06 7.93
CA GLU A 301 -14.10 -4.70 8.03
C GLU A 301 -13.70 -4.09 6.69
N THR A 302 -13.97 -4.80 5.60
CA THR A 302 -13.76 -4.29 4.25
C THR A 302 -14.80 -3.22 3.94
N ARG A 303 -14.32 -2.08 3.43
CA ARG A 303 -15.10 -0.97 2.90
C ARG A 303 -14.64 -0.69 1.48
N ARG A 304 -15.55 -0.21 0.65
CA ARG A 304 -15.23 0.19 -0.73
C ARG A 304 -15.82 1.56 -1.03
N PHE A 305 -15.22 2.22 -2.01
CA PHE A 305 -15.72 3.43 -2.62
C PHE A 305 -15.47 3.36 -4.12
N ASP A 306 -16.30 4.03 -4.91
CA ASP A 306 -16.11 4.10 -6.34
C ASP A 306 -15.16 5.26 -6.67
N TRP A 307 -14.16 4.95 -7.50
CA TRP A 307 -13.17 5.92 -7.98
C TRP A 307 -13.81 6.99 -8.85
N ARG A 308 -13.40 8.25 -8.67
CA ARG A 308 -13.62 9.36 -9.61
C ARG A 308 -12.27 9.87 -10.11
N VAL A 309 -12.24 10.30 -11.37
CA VAL A 309 -11.03 10.94 -11.94
C VAL A 309 -10.63 12.12 -11.08
N GLY A 310 -9.35 12.20 -10.72
CA GLY A 310 -8.82 13.25 -9.83
C GLY A 310 -8.78 12.87 -8.35
N ASP A 311 -9.47 11.80 -7.93
CA ASP A 311 -9.40 11.35 -6.53
C ASP A 311 -7.95 10.99 -6.14
N VAL A 312 -7.63 11.31 -4.89
CA VAL A 312 -6.40 10.86 -4.21
C VAL A 312 -6.77 10.15 -2.91
N LEU A 313 -6.38 8.88 -2.77
CA LEU A 313 -6.50 8.12 -1.52
C LEU A 313 -5.14 8.13 -0.83
N ILE A 314 -5.08 8.54 0.43
CA ILE A 314 -3.90 8.41 1.31
C ILE A 314 -4.24 7.37 2.36
N LEU A 315 -3.41 6.33 2.49
CA LEU A 315 -3.54 5.31 3.53
C LEU A 315 -2.34 5.36 4.45
N ASP A 316 -2.61 5.24 5.75
CA ASP A 316 -1.60 4.75 6.67
C ASP A 316 -1.49 3.24 6.46
N ASN A 317 -0.34 2.83 5.94
CA ASN A 317 -0.12 1.47 5.51
C ASN A 317 -0.16 0.48 6.68
N MET A 318 0.05 0.94 7.92
CA MET A 318 -0.09 0.08 9.10
C MET A 318 -1.55 -0.04 9.56
N LEU A 319 -2.30 1.06 9.53
CA LEU A 319 -3.69 1.09 9.99
C LEU A 319 -4.69 0.51 8.98
N ALA A 320 -4.40 0.58 7.69
CA ALA A 320 -5.31 0.15 6.62
C ALA A 320 -4.65 -0.84 5.66
N GLN A 321 -5.32 -1.96 5.42
CA GLN A 321 -5.05 -2.84 4.28
C GLN A 321 -5.76 -2.29 3.05
N HIS A 322 -5.29 -2.66 1.86
CA HIS A 322 -5.92 -2.34 0.60
C HIS A 322 -5.88 -3.53 -0.36
N GLY A 323 -6.81 -3.56 -1.32
CA GLY A 323 -6.86 -4.58 -2.37
C GLY A 323 -7.28 -3.97 -3.71
N ARG A 324 -7.77 -4.82 -4.61
CA ARG A 324 -8.36 -4.39 -5.89
C ARG A 324 -9.51 -5.31 -6.26
N GLU A 325 -10.66 -4.74 -6.55
CA GLU A 325 -11.77 -5.50 -7.14
C GLU A 325 -11.53 -5.78 -8.64
N PRO A 326 -12.10 -6.87 -9.19
CA PRO A 326 -12.19 -7.07 -10.63
C PRO A 326 -12.85 -5.87 -11.33
N PHE A 327 -12.51 -5.65 -12.60
CA PHE A 327 -13.04 -4.49 -13.34
C PHE A 327 -13.17 -4.72 -14.85
N ARG A 328 -13.94 -3.83 -15.48
CA ARG A 328 -14.06 -3.75 -16.94
C ARG A 328 -13.73 -2.36 -17.45
N GLY A 329 -13.23 -2.33 -18.68
CA GLY A 329 -12.82 -1.10 -19.36
C GLY A 329 -11.43 -0.59 -18.92
N PRO A 330 -11.05 0.62 -19.37
CA PRO A 330 -9.78 1.21 -19.00
C PRO A 330 -9.77 1.55 -17.51
N ARG A 331 -8.64 1.31 -16.83
CA ARG A 331 -8.40 1.70 -15.44
C ARG A 331 -6.95 2.09 -15.29
N ARG A 332 -6.69 3.27 -14.75
CA ARG A 332 -5.32 3.72 -14.45
C ARG A 332 -5.28 4.41 -13.10
N ILE A 333 -4.74 3.68 -12.11
CA ILE A 333 -4.46 4.18 -10.78
C ILE A 333 -2.93 4.31 -10.65
N LEU A 334 -2.47 5.50 -10.28
CA LEU A 334 -1.07 5.76 -9.95
C LEU A 334 -0.86 5.53 -8.46
N THR A 335 0.37 5.20 -8.06
CA THR A 335 0.73 4.97 -6.65
C THR A 335 2.06 5.63 -6.30
N ILE A 336 2.17 6.11 -5.07
CA ILE A 336 3.40 6.63 -4.46
C ILE A 336 3.51 6.06 -3.04
N MET A 337 4.73 5.75 -2.62
CA MET A 337 5.06 5.30 -1.27
C MET A 337 5.98 6.31 -0.60
N SER A 338 5.88 6.46 0.72
CA SER A 338 6.66 7.44 1.47
C SER A 338 6.89 7.07 2.92
N THR A 339 7.85 7.76 3.56
CA THR A 339 8.22 7.63 4.97
C THR A 339 8.61 6.20 5.31
N PRO A 340 9.86 5.79 4.99
CA PRO A 340 10.32 4.45 5.31
C PRO A 340 10.31 4.25 6.82
N TYR A 341 9.77 3.11 7.26
CA TYR A 341 9.70 2.74 8.65
C TYR A 341 10.23 1.32 8.85
N SER A 342 11.05 1.15 9.88
CA SER A 342 11.65 -0.13 10.26
C SER A 342 11.29 -0.43 11.70
N SER A 343 10.86 -1.67 11.97
CA SER A 343 10.58 -2.14 13.33
C SER A 343 11.40 -3.36 13.72
N LEU A 344 12.50 -3.65 13.02
CA LEU A 344 13.39 -4.76 13.35
C LEU A 344 14.14 -4.54 14.67
N ALA A 345 13.43 -4.47 15.79
CA ALA A 345 14.04 -4.65 17.08
C ALA A 345 14.68 -6.06 17.11
N PRO A 346 15.91 -6.23 17.64
CA PRO A 346 16.59 -7.53 17.68
C PRO A 346 15.77 -8.66 18.32
N ALA A 347 14.84 -8.34 19.22
CA ALA A 347 14.02 -9.31 19.95
C ALA A 347 12.68 -9.67 19.27
N ASP A 348 12.19 -8.86 18.33
CA ASP A 348 10.83 -8.99 17.79
C ASP A 348 10.75 -9.85 16.51
N VAL A 349 11.90 -10.12 15.89
CA VAL A 349 11.99 -11.01 14.74
C VAL A 349 12.81 -12.22 15.11
N PRO A 350 12.17 -13.37 15.38
CA PRO A 350 12.89 -14.59 15.68
C PRO A 350 13.78 -14.97 14.49
N PRO A 351 14.94 -15.61 14.72
CA PRO A 351 15.88 -15.92 13.66
C PRO A 351 15.20 -16.77 12.57
N THR A 352 15.40 -16.37 11.32
CA THR A 352 15.02 -17.19 10.18
C THR A 352 15.90 -18.45 10.17
N PRO A 353 15.35 -19.67 10.21
CA PRO A 353 16.16 -20.87 10.23
C PRO A 353 16.94 -21.03 8.91
N PRO A 354 18.19 -21.52 8.94
CA PRO A 354 19.03 -21.62 7.73
C PRO A 354 18.49 -22.61 6.69
N ARG A 355 17.73 -23.64 7.12
CA ARG A 355 16.96 -24.56 6.29
C ARG A 355 15.81 -25.12 7.11
N LEU A 356 14.57 -24.68 6.85
CA LEU A 356 13.40 -25.41 7.33
C LEU A 356 13.14 -26.57 6.38
N ALA A 357 13.12 -27.80 6.90
CA ALA A 357 12.47 -28.88 6.20
C ALA A 357 10.97 -28.56 6.21
N LEU A 358 10.48 -27.95 5.13
CA LEU A 358 9.05 -27.77 4.91
C LEU A 358 8.49 -29.15 4.54
N GLY A 359 7.55 -29.66 5.33
CA GLY A 359 6.89 -30.93 5.01
C GLY A 359 7.68 -32.18 5.38
N GLY A 360 7.59 -32.58 6.64
CA GLY A 360 7.79 -33.96 7.08
C GLY A 360 6.67 -34.30 8.05
N ALA A 361 5.74 -35.19 7.65
CA ALA A 361 4.87 -35.85 8.61
C ALA A 361 5.76 -36.68 9.54
N ALA A 362 5.65 -36.41 10.84
CA ALA A 362 5.79 -37.44 11.86
C ALA A 362 4.39 -37.83 12.32
#